data_AF-A7EMH2-F1
#
_entry.id   AF-A7EMH2-F1
#
_cell.length_a   1.000
_cell.length_b   1.000
_cell.length_c   1.000
_cell.angle_alpha   90.00
_cell.angle_beta   90.00
_cell.angle_gamma   90.00
#
_symmetry.space_group_name_H-M   'P 1'
#
loop_
_entity.id
_entity.type
_entity.pdbx_description
1 polymer ?
#
loop_
_entity_poly.entity_id
_entity_poly.type
_entity_poly.pdbx_seq_one_letter_code
_entity_poly.pdbx_strand_id
1 'polypeptide(L)' 'MRMFEEYGYVVRVGPNDLVIFHPEAMELLDGSKATHTKEPWYDILHPMTSLVFERDKEESHF' A
#
# COMPACT_ATOMS: atom_id res chain seq x y z
N MET A 1 14.42 12.46 9.37
CA MET A 1 13.04 12.05 9.01
C MET A 1 12.16 13.28 9.24
N ARG A 2 12.21 14.28 8.35
CA ARG A 2 11.76 15.64 8.71
C ARG A 2 10.24 15.74 8.99
N MET A 3 9.42 15.03 8.23
CA MET A 3 7.96 15.17 8.31
C MET A 3 7.35 14.53 9.57
N PHE A 4 7.85 13.35 9.97
CA PHE A 4 7.44 12.71 11.23
C PHE A 4 7.86 13.54 12.45
N GLU A 5 9.09 14.07 12.43
CA GLU A 5 9.62 14.92 13.50
C GLU A 5 8.79 16.21 13.66
N GLU A 6 8.26 16.77 12.58
CA GLU A 6 7.54 18.05 12.56
C GLU A 6 6.02 17.91 12.76
N TYR A 7 5.41 16.84 12.24
CA TYR A 7 3.95 16.68 12.17
C TYR A 7 3.41 15.41 12.84
N GLY A 8 4.29 14.51 13.29
CA GLY A 8 3.91 13.28 13.98
C GLY A 8 3.50 12.12 13.06
N TYR A 9 2.74 11.17 13.62
CA TYR A 9 2.51 9.86 13.01
C TYR A 9 1.59 9.85 11.79
N VAL A 10 0.68 10.81 11.66
CA VAL A 10 -0.30 10.86 10.56
C VAL A 10 -0.31 12.27 10.00
N VAL A 11 0.06 12.39 8.72
CA VAL A 11 0.20 13.68 8.05
C VAL A 11 -0.64 13.67 6.78
N ARG A 12 -1.56 14.64 6.66
CA ARG A 12 -2.33 14.83 5.43
C ARG A 12 -1.50 15.64 4.44
N VAL A 13 -1.24 15.06 3.26
CA VAL A 13 -0.42 15.68 2.20
C VAL A 13 -1.25 16.08 0.98
N GLY A 14 -2.51 15.65 0.92
CA GLY A 14 -3.46 16.03 -0.11
C GLY A 14 -4.92 15.95 0.38
N PRO A 15 -5.89 16.29 -0.49
CA PRO A 15 -7.31 16.17 -0.15
C PRO A 15 -7.71 14.75 0.27
N ASN A 16 -7.09 13.74 -0.35
CA ASN A 16 -7.36 12.33 -0.08
C ASN A 16 -6.11 11.55 0.34
N ASP A 17 -4.95 12.20 0.43
CA ASP A 17 -3.67 11.52 0.65
C ASP A 17 -3.17 11.72 2.08
N LEU A 18 -2.83 10.61 2.73
CA LEU A 18 -2.27 10.54 4.07
C LEU A 18 -0.92 9.81 4.03
N VAL A 19 0.02 10.30 4.83
CA VAL A 19 1.28 9.62 5.13
C VAL A 19 1.23 9.16 6.58
N ILE A 20 1.50 7.88 6.82
CA ILE A 20 1.43 7.24 8.14
C ILE A 20 2.79 6.64 8.50
N PHE A 21 3.34 7.02 9.66
CA PHE A 21 4.64 6.58 10.15
C PHE A 21 4.55 5.55 11.30
N HIS A 22 3.34 5.12 11.68
CA HIS A 22 3.15 4.19 12.78
C HIS A 22 3.58 2.77 12.37
N PRO A 23 4.42 2.06 13.15
CA PRO A 23 4.94 0.75 12.75
C PRO A 23 3.84 -0.31 12.54
N GLU A 24 2.74 -0.24 13.30
CA GLU A 24 1.61 -1.16 13.15
C GLU A 24 0.73 -0.84 11.92
N ALA A 25 0.96 0.28 11.23
CA ALA A 25 0.18 0.64 10.05
C ALA A 25 0.37 -0.37 8.91
N MET A 26 1.53 -1.04 8.83
CA MET A 26 1.76 -2.07 7.82
C MET A 26 0.80 -3.25 7.93
N GLU A 27 0.51 -3.73 9.14
CA GLU A 27 -0.45 -4.83 9.32
C GLU A 27 -1.88 -4.38 9.04
N LEU A 28 -2.23 -3.15 9.41
CA LEU A 28 -3.57 -2.61 9.15
C LEU A 28 -3.81 -2.33 7.67
N LEU A 29 -2.78 -1.86 6.96
CA LEU A 29 -2.86 -1.43 5.56
C LEU A 29 -2.54 -2.53 4.56
N ASP A 30 -1.51 -3.34 4.77
CA ASP A 30 -1.08 -4.36 3.81
C ASP A 30 -1.14 -5.79 4.38
N GLY A 31 -1.65 -5.95 5.61
CA GLY A 31 -1.83 -7.25 6.24
C GLY A 31 -3.00 -8.05 5.66
N SER A 32 -3.04 -9.34 6.00
CA SER A 32 -4.02 -10.31 5.46
C SER A 32 -5.49 -9.97 5.74
N LYS A 33 -5.75 -9.12 6.74
CA LYS A 33 -7.10 -8.72 7.17
C LYS A 33 -7.50 -7.33 6.68
N ALA A 34 -6.65 -6.67 5.88
CA ALA A 34 -6.97 -5.38 5.29
C ALA A 34 -8.24 -5.48 4.42
N THR A 35 -9.21 -4.59 4.66
CA THR A 35 -10.51 -4.59 3.96
C THR A 35 -10.64 -3.51 2.88
N HIS A 36 -9.58 -2.72 2.67
CA HIS A 36 -9.56 -1.67 1.64
C HIS A 36 -8.94 -2.19 0.36
N THR A 37 -9.26 -1.53 -0.74
CA THR A 37 -8.71 -1.83 -2.06
C THR A 37 -7.46 -1.00 -2.31
N LYS A 38 -6.51 -1.56 -3.08
CA LYS A 38 -5.38 -0.78 -3.58
C LYS A 38 -5.85 0.22 -4.64
N GLU A 39 -5.16 1.34 -4.74
CA GLU A 39 -5.50 2.44 -5.63
C GLU A 39 -5.21 2.06 -7.10
N PRO A 40 -5.94 2.60 -8.09
CA PRO A 40 -5.76 2.27 -9.52
C PRO A 40 -4.34 2.40 -10.07
N TRP A 41 -3.43 3.17 -9.44
CA TRP A 41 -2.01 3.15 -9.76
C TRP A 41 -1.53 1.72 -9.87
N TYR A 42 -1.87 0.85 -8.91
CA TYR A 42 -1.42 -0.54 -8.87
C TYR A 42 -1.83 -1.35 -10.10
N ASP A 43 -2.87 -0.90 -10.80
CA ASP A 43 -3.39 -1.52 -12.02
C ASP A 43 -2.90 -0.80 -13.29
N ILE A 44 -2.03 0.21 -13.20
CA ILE A 44 -1.59 1.00 -14.37
C ILE A 44 -0.87 0.15 -15.42
N LEU A 45 -0.34 -1.00 -15.03
CA LEU A 45 0.32 -1.95 -15.93
C LEU A 45 -0.64 -2.98 -16.54
N HIS A 46 -1.93 -3.01 -16.17
CA HIS A 46 -2.87 -3.97 -16.73
C HIS A 46 -2.86 -3.97 -18.28
N PRO A 47 -2.89 -5.15 -18.93
CA PRO A 47 -3.02 -6.50 -18.35
C PRO A 47 -1.69 -7.12 -17.88
N MET A 48 -0.56 -6.41 -17.98
CA MET A 48 0.73 -6.90 -17.48
C MET A 48 0.68 -6.89 -15.95
N THR A 49 0.49 -8.07 -15.38
CA THR A 49 0.57 -8.26 -13.94
C THR A 49 2.01 -8.51 -13.52
N SER A 50 2.40 -8.02 -12.34
CA SER A 50 3.67 -8.38 -11.73
C SER A 50 3.51 -9.74 -11.05
N LEU A 51 4.33 -10.72 -11.41
CA LEU A 51 4.39 -12.02 -10.75
C LEU A 51 4.65 -11.92 -9.23
N VAL A 52 5.21 -10.81 -8.75
CA VAL A 52 5.46 -10.57 -7.32
C VAL A 52 4.19 -10.08 -6.60
N PHE A 53 3.24 -9.48 -7.33
CA PHE A 53 1.96 -8.99 -6.79
C PHE A 53 0.79 -9.93 -7.10
N GLU A 54 0.99 -10.90 -7.98
CA GLU A 54 0.02 -11.92 -8.32
C GLU A 54 -0.15 -12.90 -7.13
N ARG A 55 -1.40 -13.11 -6.72
CA ARG A 55 -1.74 -14.04 -5.63
C ARG A 55 -2.29 -15.36 -6.15
N ASP A 56 -2.52 -15.48 -7.45
CA ASP A 56 -2.84 -16.74 -8.09
C ASP A 56 -1.59 -17.61 -8.13
N LYS A 57 -1.72 -18.83 -7.57
CA LYS A 57 -0.62 -19.78 -7.56
C LYS A 57 -0.31 -20.27 -8.97
N GLU A 58 -1.32 -20.38 -9.85
CA GLU A 58 -1.11 -20.91 -11.21
C GLU A 58 -0.20 -20.02 -12.05
N GLU A 59 -0.34 -18.71 -11.92
CA GLU A 59 0.51 -17.72 -12.60
C GLU A 59 1.89 -17.57 -11.92
N SER A 60 2.00 -17.91 -10.63
CA SER A 60 3.22 -17.77 -9.82
C SER A 60 4.18 -18.97 -9.90
N HIS A 61 3.96 -19.92 -10.82
CA HIS A 61 4.77 -21.15 -10.92
C HIS A 61 6.03 -20.97 -11.80
N PHE A 62 7.19 -20.85 -11.15
CA PHE A 62 8.49 -21.28 -11.68
C PHE A 62 8.89 -22.62 -11.05
#